data_AF-A0A7Y3HUN6-F1
#
_entry.id   AF-A0A7Y3HUN6-F1
#
_cell.length_a   1.000
_cell.length_b   1.000
_cell.length_c   1.000
_cell.angle_alpha   90.00
_cell.angle_beta   90.00
_cell.angle_gamma   90.00
#
_symmetry.space_group_name_H-M   'P 1'
#
loop_
_entity.id
_entity.type
_entity.pdbx_description
1 polymer ?
#
loop_
_entity_poly.entity_id
_entity_poly.type
_entity_poly.pdbx_seq_one_letter_code
_entity_poly.pdbx_strand_id
1 'polypeptide(L)'
;MAFLCVHYGGNSQTFTSKIVDSNTQKGIPYATVQYGTNEGVVTNDEGLFSFTIQEGIEKLDSIYISSMGYEKSGIAFKQAQDSIIYIAPKAIELSGVYLFDKELSVDEIIEKMKARLPFNYNKTPIKQRFFLRQSIYGRIKKVDFGFQKSSIKELNKSLIDSIALSIPKNSSYYTETLGDFYKTNTAYKMDIFKAAELYDKKNVGSFEDLGKRMEEIFKKNVKPDSYLKIKSGIFSQKVQVDSVLFESEEAAEVKAEADQLENELKKDSVSGLLNAQKGVFDDILTEAFYQEDSKLNIIDKSNRYEFSLAGYSEIDEAGVYVIDFNPKRNADFKGRMYINIQDFAVMRIDFENLNPLKKFRLLGLSYFENLYKGSMYFSKLPNDKYELRFVDFSFGRDFGVKRPLKVIEKNKNVKGRRKQNELSLEIDFQMNNTNKWELVIFENTLIDQKDFEQFKEDESTKAIYLNQYQADFWQGYNIMEPNQAIREFSVSEE
;
A
#
# COMPACT_ATOMS: atom_id res chain seq x y z
N MET A 1 -22.88 -49.55 -19.16
CA MET A 1 -22.48 -48.25 -19.74
C MET A 1 -22.47 -47.24 -18.63
N ALA A 2 -21.30 -46.93 -18.07
CA ALA A 2 -21.10 -45.81 -17.17
C ALA A 2 -20.06 -44.91 -17.86
N PHE A 3 -20.47 -43.69 -18.20
CA PHE A 3 -19.66 -42.73 -18.93
C PHE A 3 -18.45 -42.30 -18.08
N LEU A 4 -17.25 -42.52 -18.61
CA LEU A 4 -16.02 -41.89 -18.15
C LEU A 4 -16.05 -40.44 -18.65
N CYS A 5 -16.40 -39.48 -17.80
CA CYS A 5 -16.16 -38.06 -18.08
C CYS A 5 -14.69 -37.78 -17.76
N VAL A 6 -13.83 -37.88 -18.77
CA VAL A 6 -12.46 -37.34 -18.70
C VAL A 6 -12.57 -35.83 -18.83
N HIS A 7 -12.44 -35.10 -17.72
CA HIS A 7 -12.11 -33.69 -17.76
C HIS A 7 -10.60 -33.58 -18.00
N TYR A 8 -10.21 -33.15 -19.20
CA TYR A 8 -8.86 -32.66 -19.44
C TYR A 8 -8.75 -31.24 -18.87
N GLY A 9 -8.47 -31.15 -17.57
CA GLY A 9 -7.81 -29.98 -17.01
C GLY A 9 -6.31 -30.19 -17.13
N GLY A 10 -5.59 -29.31 -17.84
CA GLY A 10 -4.13 -29.27 -17.74
C GLY A 10 -3.78 -28.99 -16.29
N ASN A 11 -3.09 -29.93 -15.62
CA ASN A 11 -2.70 -29.77 -14.23
C ASN A 11 -1.40 -28.98 -14.20
N SER A 12 -1.49 -27.66 -14.01
CA SER A 12 -0.30 -26.88 -13.66
C SER A 12 0.18 -27.30 -12.27
N GLN A 13 1.48 -27.55 -12.11
CA GLN A 13 2.07 -27.88 -10.82
C GLN A 13 2.51 -26.59 -10.12
N THR A 14 1.97 -26.34 -8.92
CA THR A 14 2.41 -25.24 -8.06
C THR A 14 3.51 -25.72 -7.12
N PHE A 15 4.64 -25.02 -7.12
CA PHE A 15 5.72 -25.21 -6.18
C PHE A 15 5.63 -24.14 -5.09
N THR A 16 5.67 -24.54 -3.83
CA THR A 16 5.61 -23.65 -2.66
C THR A 16 6.74 -24.01 -1.70
N SER A 17 7.47 -23.01 -1.20
CA SER A 17 8.53 -23.21 -0.21
C SER A 17 8.76 -21.96 0.64
N LYS A 18 9.67 -22.06 1.62
CA LYS A 18 10.06 -21.00 2.54
C LYS A 18 11.57 -20.83 2.54
N ILE A 19 12.04 -19.58 2.41
CA ILE A 19 13.44 -19.21 2.52
C ILE A 19 13.72 -18.70 3.92
N VAL A 20 14.73 -19.25 4.57
CA VAL A 20 15.08 -18.99 5.97
C VAL A 20 16.58 -18.71 6.11
N ASP A 21 16.93 -17.76 6.95
CA ASP A 21 18.30 -17.47 7.37
C ASP A 21 18.85 -18.68 8.16
N SER A 22 19.97 -19.25 7.70
CA SER A 22 20.59 -20.42 8.33
C SER A 22 20.99 -20.20 9.79
N ASN A 23 21.29 -18.96 10.17
CA ASN A 23 21.76 -18.59 11.49
C ASN A 23 20.60 -18.21 12.42
N THR A 24 19.71 -17.33 11.97
CA THR A 24 18.63 -16.80 12.83
C THR A 24 17.35 -17.64 12.76
N GLN A 25 17.23 -18.52 11.78
CA GLN A 25 16.03 -19.33 11.52
C GLN A 25 14.77 -18.49 11.23
N LYS A 26 14.94 -17.19 10.94
CA LYS A 26 13.86 -16.30 10.52
C LYS A 26 13.68 -16.36 9.01
N GLY A 27 12.45 -16.19 8.56
CA GLY A 27 12.15 -16.06 7.14
C GLY A 27 12.90 -14.89 6.52
N ILE A 28 13.42 -15.07 5.30
CA ILE A 28 14.10 -14.01 4.56
C ILE A 28 13.05 -13.26 3.73
N PRO A 29 12.69 -12.02 4.10
CA PRO A 29 11.66 -11.27 3.41
C PRO A 29 12.15 -10.79 2.03
N TYR A 30 11.22 -10.75 1.07
CA TYR A 30 11.41 -10.14 -0.24
C TYR A 30 12.65 -10.62 -1.02
N ALA A 31 13.02 -11.88 -0.85
CA ALA A 31 14.06 -12.54 -1.61
C ALA A 31 13.56 -12.84 -3.03
N THR A 32 14.42 -12.64 -4.03
CA THR A 32 14.12 -13.05 -5.41
C THR A 32 14.36 -14.54 -5.55
N VAL A 33 13.38 -15.24 -6.11
CA VAL A 33 13.49 -16.64 -6.53
C VAL A 33 13.32 -16.70 -8.03
N GLN A 34 14.44 -16.89 -8.73
CA GLN A 34 14.49 -17.00 -10.18
C GLN A 34 14.44 -18.48 -10.59
N TYR A 35 13.55 -18.82 -11.52
CA TYR A 35 13.39 -20.18 -12.05
C TYR A 35 13.46 -20.25 -13.57
N GLY A 36 13.65 -19.11 -14.25
CA GLY A 36 13.87 -19.07 -15.70
C GLY A 36 14.55 -17.78 -16.15
N THR A 37 14.80 -17.65 -17.44
CA THR A 37 15.31 -16.40 -18.02
C THR A 37 14.20 -15.34 -17.94
N ASN A 38 14.39 -14.34 -17.09
CA ASN A 38 13.38 -13.31 -16.75
C ASN A 38 12.11 -13.86 -16.08
N GLU A 39 12.15 -15.08 -15.55
CA GLU A 39 11.04 -15.67 -14.78
C GLU A 39 11.45 -15.81 -13.31
N GLY A 40 10.66 -15.22 -12.43
CA GLY A 40 10.89 -15.31 -11.00
C GLY A 40 9.72 -14.78 -10.17
N VAL A 41 9.77 -15.11 -8.88
CA VAL A 41 8.83 -14.61 -7.86
C VAL A 41 9.61 -14.00 -6.70
N VAL A 42 8.91 -13.31 -5.82
CA VAL A 42 9.48 -12.68 -4.63
C VAL A 42 8.84 -13.28 -3.39
N THR A 43 9.63 -13.54 -2.34
CA THR A 43 9.08 -14.00 -1.07
C THR A 43 8.26 -12.90 -0.38
N ASN A 44 7.26 -13.27 0.40
CA ASN A 44 6.59 -12.33 1.28
C ASN A 44 7.47 -11.92 2.48
N ASP A 45 6.92 -11.13 3.39
CA ASP A 45 7.57 -10.69 4.64
C ASP A 45 7.97 -11.83 5.60
N GLU A 46 7.43 -13.05 5.39
CA GLU A 46 7.75 -14.25 6.16
C GLU A 46 8.71 -15.20 5.43
N GLY A 47 9.17 -14.86 4.22
CA GLY A 47 10.05 -15.69 3.40
C GLY A 47 9.34 -16.79 2.61
N LEU A 48 8.01 -16.79 2.54
CA LEU A 48 7.23 -17.74 1.74
C LEU A 48 7.12 -17.29 0.30
N PHE A 49 7.16 -18.23 -0.64
CA PHE A 49 6.92 -17.98 -2.05
C PHE A 49 6.26 -19.19 -2.72
N SER A 50 5.60 -18.94 -3.84
CA SER A 50 5.17 -19.98 -4.75
C SER A 50 5.30 -19.54 -6.20
N PHE A 51 5.39 -20.51 -7.10
CA PHE A 51 5.25 -20.27 -8.53
C PHE A 51 4.66 -21.50 -9.22
N THR A 52 4.06 -21.26 -10.38
CA THR A 52 3.39 -22.29 -11.17
C THR A 52 4.24 -22.70 -12.36
N ILE A 53 4.43 -24.00 -12.55
CA ILE A 53 5.10 -24.59 -13.72
C ILE A 53 4.03 -25.06 -14.71
N GLN A 54 4.10 -24.55 -15.94
CA GLN A 54 3.20 -24.97 -17.03
C GLN A 54 3.63 -26.32 -17.60
N GLU A 55 2.68 -27.22 -17.85
CA GLU A 55 2.95 -28.51 -18.50
C GLU A 55 3.51 -28.29 -19.92
N GLY A 56 4.69 -28.86 -20.21
CA GLY A 56 5.32 -28.83 -21.53
C GLY A 56 6.56 -27.94 -21.67
N ILE A 57 6.89 -27.14 -20.65
CA ILE A 57 8.18 -26.44 -20.54
C ILE A 57 9.26 -27.46 -20.10
N GLU A 58 10.51 -27.27 -20.54
CA GLU A 58 11.65 -28.09 -20.12
C GLU A 58 11.64 -28.32 -18.60
N LYS A 59 12.04 -29.52 -18.16
CA LYS A 59 12.11 -29.85 -16.73
C LYS A 59 12.97 -28.79 -16.03
N LEU A 60 12.35 -28.01 -15.16
CA LEU A 60 13.04 -27.05 -14.31
C LEU A 60 14.15 -27.77 -13.55
N ASP A 61 15.41 -27.44 -13.85
CA ASP A 61 16.56 -28.11 -13.26
C ASP A 61 16.96 -27.47 -11.93
N SER A 62 17.03 -26.13 -11.90
CA SER A 62 17.48 -25.36 -10.75
C SER A 62 16.67 -24.08 -10.54
N ILE A 63 16.62 -23.63 -9.29
CA ILE A 63 16.17 -22.30 -8.90
C ILE A 63 17.34 -21.52 -8.31
N TYR A 64 17.36 -20.21 -8.52
CA TYR A 64 18.38 -19.32 -8.00
C TYR A 64 17.76 -18.32 -7.04
N ILE A 65 18.34 -18.23 -5.85
CA ILE A 65 17.86 -17.35 -4.79
C ILE A 65 18.87 -16.25 -4.57
N SER A 66 18.37 -15.02 -4.57
CA SER A 66 19.15 -13.83 -4.21
C SER A 66 18.39 -12.97 -3.21
N SER A 67 19.08 -12.55 -2.16
CA SER A 67 18.61 -11.55 -1.22
C SER A 67 19.80 -10.75 -0.72
N MET A 68 19.61 -9.46 -0.53
CA MET A 68 20.68 -8.57 -0.11
C MET A 68 21.14 -8.94 1.31
N GLY A 69 22.46 -9.08 1.49
CA GLY A 69 23.05 -9.54 2.75
C GLY A 69 23.14 -11.07 2.89
N TYR A 70 22.77 -11.81 1.85
CA TYR A 70 22.81 -13.28 1.81
C TYR A 70 23.61 -13.79 0.61
N GLU A 71 24.12 -15.02 0.70
CA GLU A 71 24.82 -15.65 -0.41
C GLU A 71 23.85 -16.04 -1.53
N LYS A 72 24.18 -15.68 -2.78
CA LYS A 72 23.42 -16.15 -3.95
C LYS A 72 23.54 -17.67 -4.03
N SER A 73 22.41 -18.36 -4.00
CA SER A 73 22.36 -19.82 -3.91
C SER A 73 21.61 -20.40 -5.09
N GLY A 74 22.26 -21.31 -5.83
CA GLY A 74 21.61 -22.15 -6.83
C GLY A 74 21.24 -23.50 -6.24
N ILE A 75 19.98 -23.91 -6.37
CA ILE A 75 19.45 -25.13 -5.76
C ILE A 75 18.77 -25.95 -6.83
N ALA A 76 19.12 -27.24 -6.90
CA ALA A 76 18.45 -28.17 -7.78
C ALA A 76 16.96 -28.25 -7.41
N PHE A 77 16.07 -28.08 -8.38
CA PHE A 77 14.63 -27.98 -8.16
C PHE A 77 14.06 -29.20 -7.42
N LYS A 78 14.57 -30.40 -7.73
CA LYS A 78 14.21 -31.64 -7.01
C LYS A 78 14.52 -31.62 -5.51
N GLN A 79 15.55 -30.89 -5.09
CA GLN A 79 15.93 -30.77 -3.68
C GLN A 79 15.12 -29.70 -2.96
N ALA A 80 14.64 -28.70 -3.70
CA ALA A 80 13.78 -27.64 -3.17
C ALA A 80 12.34 -28.15 -2.89
N GLN A 81 11.92 -29.23 -3.56
CA GLN A 81 10.64 -29.91 -3.36
C GLN A 81 10.54 -30.42 -1.91
N ASP A 82 9.54 -29.94 -1.18
CA ASP A 82 9.19 -30.33 0.19
C ASP A 82 10.17 -29.91 1.31
N SER A 83 11.05 -28.93 1.06
CA SER A 83 12.03 -28.47 2.06
C SER A 83 11.99 -26.97 2.32
N ILE A 84 12.30 -26.59 3.56
CA ILE A 84 12.70 -25.22 3.90
C ILE A 84 14.09 -24.99 3.30
N ILE A 85 14.23 -23.88 2.59
CA ILE A 85 15.49 -23.50 1.95
C ILE A 85 16.27 -22.60 2.91
N TYR A 86 17.42 -23.09 3.36
CA TYR A 86 18.32 -22.34 4.21
C TYR A 86 19.35 -21.59 3.39
N ILE A 87 19.48 -20.29 3.63
CA ILE A 87 20.47 -19.43 2.98
C ILE A 87 21.38 -18.84 4.04
N ALA A 88 22.69 -18.95 3.81
CA ALA A 88 23.68 -18.34 4.69
C ALA A 88 23.69 -16.82 4.52
N PRO A 89 23.72 -16.05 5.63
CA PRO A 89 24.09 -14.64 5.56
C PRO A 89 25.45 -14.52 4.88
N LYS A 90 25.57 -13.58 3.94
CA LYS A 90 26.85 -13.26 3.32
C LYS A 90 27.72 -12.70 4.44
N ALA A 91 28.78 -13.42 4.81
CA ALA A 91 29.75 -12.90 5.75
C ALA A 91 30.15 -11.51 5.27
N ILE A 92 30.24 -10.54 6.20
CA ILE A 92 30.83 -9.24 5.88
C ILE A 92 32.29 -9.55 5.58
N GLU A 93 32.60 -9.90 4.33
CA GLU A 93 33.96 -9.78 3.83
C GLU A 93 34.32 -8.33 4.08
N LEU A 94 35.34 -8.11 4.91
CA LEU A 94 35.90 -6.80 5.21
C LEU A 94 36.22 -6.13 3.88
N SER A 95 35.25 -5.36 3.36
CA SER A 95 35.29 -4.66 2.08
C SER A 95 35.93 -5.48 0.96
N GLY A 96 35.13 -6.14 0.13
CA GLY A 96 35.63 -6.59 -1.18
C GLY A 96 36.50 -5.48 -1.79
N VAL A 97 37.73 -5.81 -2.20
CA VAL A 97 38.68 -4.80 -2.65
C VAL A 97 38.23 -4.31 -4.02
N TYR A 98 37.44 -3.25 -4.04
CA TYR A 98 37.11 -2.55 -5.26
C TYR A 98 38.30 -1.67 -5.64
N LEU A 99 39.00 -2.07 -6.72
CA LEU A 99 40.09 -1.28 -7.26
C LEU A 99 39.50 -0.19 -8.16
N PHE A 100 39.56 1.05 -7.70
CA PHE A 100 39.22 2.21 -8.51
C PHE A 100 40.49 2.84 -9.08
N ASP A 101 40.41 3.35 -10.30
CA ASP A 101 41.42 4.25 -10.86
C ASP A 101 41.43 5.59 -10.10
N LYS A 102 40.25 6.03 -9.63
CA LYS A 102 40.04 7.17 -8.74
C LYS A 102 38.98 6.84 -7.69
N GLU A 103 39.37 6.86 -6.43
CA GLU A 103 38.40 6.84 -5.32
C GLU A 103 37.59 8.13 -5.30
N LEU A 104 36.26 7.98 -5.34
CA LEU A 104 35.32 9.09 -5.27
C LEU A 104 34.92 9.33 -3.82
N SER A 105 34.87 10.60 -3.43
CA SER A 105 34.20 11.00 -2.19
C SER A 105 32.69 10.75 -2.27
N VAL A 106 32.04 10.65 -1.11
CA VAL A 106 30.58 10.49 -1.03
C VAL A 106 29.86 11.63 -1.75
N ASP A 107 30.31 12.87 -1.57
CA ASP A 107 29.73 14.03 -2.24
C ASP A 107 29.86 13.92 -3.77
N GLU A 108 31.00 13.46 -4.29
CA GLU A 108 31.16 13.20 -5.73
C GLU A 108 30.22 12.10 -6.24
N ILE A 109 29.99 11.04 -5.45
CA ILE A 109 29.07 9.96 -5.83
C ILE A 109 27.63 10.49 -5.89
N ILE A 110 27.19 11.25 -4.88
CA ILE A 110 25.84 11.84 -4.83
C ILE A 110 25.63 12.83 -5.98
N GLU A 111 26.60 13.69 -6.27
CA GLU A 111 26.50 14.65 -7.39
C GLU A 111 26.46 13.93 -8.75
N LYS A 112 27.23 12.86 -8.94
CA LYS A 112 27.14 12.03 -10.15
C LYS A 112 25.81 11.30 -10.27
N MET A 113 25.28 10.75 -9.17
CA MET A 113 23.95 10.14 -9.14
C MET A 113 22.89 11.15 -9.57
N LYS A 114 22.87 12.35 -8.98
CA LYS A 114 21.93 13.42 -9.33
C LYS A 114 22.04 13.83 -10.79
N ALA A 115 23.26 14.00 -11.30
CA ALA A 115 23.50 14.33 -12.71
C ALA A 115 23.04 13.23 -13.68
N ARG A 116 23.03 11.97 -13.24
CA ARG A 116 22.64 10.81 -14.05
C ARG A 116 21.15 10.45 -13.95
N LEU A 117 20.43 10.94 -12.94
CA LEU A 117 18.98 10.69 -12.76
C LEU A 117 18.15 10.84 -14.05
N PRO A 118 18.26 11.93 -14.84
CA PRO A 118 17.43 12.11 -16.04
C PRO A 118 17.68 11.09 -17.15
N PHE A 119 18.79 10.35 -17.08
CA PHE A 119 19.27 9.42 -18.10
C PHE A 119 19.16 7.95 -17.67
N ASN A 120 19.17 7.66 -16.37
CA ASN A 120 19.24 6.29 -15.88
C ASN A 120 17.87 5.60 -15.87
N TYR A 121 16.76 6.33 -15.69
CA TYR A 121 15.43 5.72 -15.62
C TYR A 121 14.74 5.65 -16.98
N ASN A 122 13.95 4.59 -17.16
CA ASN A 122 13.29 4.30 -18.41
C ASN A 122 12.20 5.35 -18.72
N LYS A 123 12.20 5.84 -19.97
CA LYS A 123 11.19 6.75 -20.54
C LYS A 123 10.52 6.15 -21.78
N THR A 124 11.01 5.00 -22.23
CA THR A 124 10.47 4.26 -23.38
C THR A 124 9.21 3.52 -22.94
N PRO A 125 8.19 3.39 -23.82
CA PRO A 125 7.00 2.62 -23.52
C PRO A 125 7.34 1.21 -23.01
N ILE A 126 6.65 0.80 -21.96
CA ILE A 126 6.87 -0.48 -21.29
C ILE A 126 5.54 -1.10 -20.85
N LYS A 127 5.48 -2.42 -20.89
CA LYS A 127 4.44 -3.26 -20.31
C LYS A 127 5.02 -4.00 -19.12
N GLN A 128 4.35 -3.93 -17.97
CA GLN A 128 4.79 -4.52 -16.72
C GLN A 128 3.71 -5.47 -16.18
N ARG A 129 4.05 -6.75 -15.99
CA ARG A 129 3.15 -7.68 -15.30
C ARG A 129 3.32 -7.51 -13.80
N PHE A 130 2.25 -7.14 -13.10
CA PHE A 130 2.33 -6.79 -11.69
C PHE A 130 1.39 -7.62 -10.82
N PHE A 131 1.82 -7.85 -9.58
CA PHE A 131 0.94 -8.18 -8.47
C PHE A 131 1.05 -7.07 -7.42
N LEU A 132 -0.09 -6.55 -6.99
CA LEU A 132 -0.20 -5.50 -5.99
C LEU A 132 -1.06 -5.99 -4.83
N ARG A 133 -0.51 -5.96 -3.63
CA ARG A 133 -1.25 -6.15 -2.38
C ARG A 133 -1.33 -4.83 -1.63
N GLN A 134 -2.54 -4.45 -1.24
CA GLN A 134 -2.80 -3.34 -0.35
C GLN A 134 -3.40 -3.90 0.94
N SER A 135 -2.84 -3.50 2.08
CA SER A 135 -3.37 -3.82 3.41
C SER A 135 -3.66 -2.53 4.15
N ILE A 136 -4.90 -2.35 4.60
CA ILE A 136 -5.33 -1.21 5.39
C ILE A 136 -5.70 -1.71 6.78
N TYR A 137 -4.98 -1.22 7.79
CA TYR A 137 -5.18 -1.54 9.19
C TYR A 137 -5.74 -0.33 9.92
N GLY A 138 -6.96 -0.45 10.43
CA GLY A 138 -7.58 0.57 11.27
C GLY A 138 -7.52 0.17 12.74
N ARG A 139 -7.16 1.12 13.60
CA ARG A 139 -7.19 0.98 15.06
C ARG A 139 -7.85 2.18 15.70
N ILE A 140 -9.03 1.96 16.26
CA ILE A 140 -9.71 2.96 17.06
C ILE A 140 -9.02 3.06 18.43
N LYS A 141 -8.41 4.22 18.68
CA LYS A 141 -7.79 4.58 19.95
C LYS A 141 -8.84 5.05 20.97
N LYS A 142 -9.89 5.74 20.50
CA LYS A 142 -10.97 6.25 21.34
C LYS A 142 -12.27 6.38 20.54
N VAL A 143 -13.38 5.94 21.13
CA VAL A 143 -14.75 6.30 20.74
C VAL A 143 -15.50 6.65 22.01
N ASP A 144 -15.91 7.90 22.14
CA ASP A 144 -16.82 8.37 23.17
C ASP A 144 -17.82 9.32 22.50
N PHE A 145 -19.11 9.15 22.75
CA PHE A 145 -20.15 10.01 22.19
C PHE A 145 -20.58 11.12 23.16
N GLY A 146 -20.09 11.13 24.41
CA GLY A 146 -20.29 12.21 25.37
C GLY A 146 -21.75 12.61 25.52
N PHE A 147 -22.62 11.68 25.93
CA PHE A 147 -24.06 11.93 26.03
C PHE A 147 -24.37 13.14 26.91
N GLN A 148 -25.03 14.15 26.35
CA GLN A 148 -25.39 15.37 27.08
C GLN A 148 -26.85 15.32 27.53
N LYS A 149 -27.78 15.19 26.58
CA LYS A 149 -29.22 15.10 26.83
C LYS A 149 -29.97 14.57 25.62
N SER A 150 -31.13 13.97 25.87
CA SER A 150 -32.06 13.58 24.82
C SER A 150 -33.51 13.82 25.25
N SER A 151 -34.31 14.40 24.35
CA SER A 151 -35.76 14.39 24.45
C SER A 151 -36.42 13.36 23.51
N ILE A 152 -35.61 12.60 22.76
CA ILE A 152 -36.04 11.45 21.95
C ILE A 152 -35.91 10.21 22.83
N LYS A 153 -37.03 9.62 23.25
CA LYS A 153 -37.05 8.54 24.27
C LYS A 153 -36.23 7.32 23.85
N GLU A 154 -36.29 7.00 22.56
CA GLU A 154 -35.64 5.86 21.94
C GLU A 154 -34.11 6.08 21.83
N LEU A 155 -33.67 7.33 21.65
CA LEU A 155 -32.25 7.70 21.59
C LEU A 155 -31.74 8.16 22.97
N ASN A 156 -31.75 7.25 23.93
CA ASN A 156 -31.28 7.49 25.30
C ASN A 156 -29.82 7.09 25.52
N LYS A 157 -29.28 7.39 26.71
CA LYS A 157 -27.88 7.10 27.06
C LYS A 157 -27.50 5.62 26.89
N SER A 158 -28.38 4.70 27.29
CA SER A 158 -28.11 3.26 27.19
C SER A 158 -27.89 2.82 25.74
N LEU A 159 -28.71 3.31 24.80
CA LEU A 159 -28.51 3.04 23.37
C LEU A 159 -27.17 3.61 22.88
N ILE A 160 -26.84 4.86 23.24
CA ILE A 160 -25.58 5.50 22.81
C ILE A 160 -24.36 4.75 23.34
N ASP A 161 -24.38 4.33 24.62
CA ASP A 161 -23.32 3.52 25.22
C ASP A 161 -23.20 2.16 24.51
N SER A 162 -24.33 1.54 24.16
CA SER A 162 -24.36 0.28 23.40
C SER A 162 -23.78 0.43 21.99
N ILE A 163 -24.06 1.53 21.29
CA ILE A 163 -23.45 1.82 19.98
C ILE A 163 -21.93 1.91 20.13
N ALA A 164 -21.43 2.64 21.14
CA ALA A 164 -19.99 2.80 21.37
C ALA A 164 -19.30 1.44 21.59
N LEU A 165 -19.93 0.56 22.38
CA LEU A 165 -19.43 -0.79 22.64
C LEU A 165 -19.49 -1.72 21.42
N SER A 166 -20.42 -1.49 20.49
CA SER A 166 -20.59 -2.32 19.30
C SER A 166 -19.54 -2.05 18.19
N ILE A 167 -18.76 -0.97 18.31
CA ILE A 167 -17.80 -0.57 17.28
C ILE A 167 -16.53 -1.41 17.42
N PRO A 168 -16.14 -2.18 16.38
CA PRO A 168 -14.91 -2.95 16.39
C PRO A 168 -13.69 -2.03 16.60
N LYS A 169 -12.80 -2.40 17.53
CA LYS A 169 -11.60 -1.59 17.82
C LYS A 169 -10.53 -1.67 16.73
N ASN A 170 -10.48 -2.79 16.04
CA ASN A 170 -9.53 -3.03 14.96
C ASN A 170 -10.32 -3.40 13.70
N SER A 171 -9.82 -2.96 12.56
CA SER A 171 -10.29 -3.36 11.24
C SER A 171 -9.10 -3.71 10.37
N SER A 172 -9.33 -4.64 9.45
CA SER A 172 -8.39 -4.97 8.39
C SER A 172 -9.18 -5.04 7.08
N TYR A 173 -8.55 -4.54 6.03
CA TYR A 173 -9.07 -4.57 4.67
C TYR A 173 -7.88 -4.87 3.74
N TYR A 174 -8.04 -5.91 2.93
CA TYR A 174 -7.01 -6.35 2.00
C TYR A 174 -7.55 -6.28 0.58
N THR A 175 -6.74 -5.75 -0.33
CA THR A 175 -6.96 -5.85 -1.77
C THR A 175 -5.76 -6.49 -2.41
N GLU A 176 -5.98 -7.46 -3.27
CA GLU A 176 -4.95 -8.09 -4.08
C GLU A 176 -5.35 -7.99 -5.54
N THR A 177 -4.45 -7.49 -6.39
CA THR A 177 -4.70 -7.24 -7.81
C THR A 177 -3.57 -7.81 -8.65
N LEU A 178 -3.91 -8.56 -9.69
CA LEU A 178 -2.98 -9.05 -10.72
C LEU A 178 -3.39 -8.45 -12.07
N GLY A 179 -2.43 -7.92 -12.79
CA GLY A 179 -2.69 -7.26 -14.07
C GLY A 179 -1.43 -6.91 -14.85
N ASP A 180 -1.66 -6.21 -15.97
CA ASP A 180 -0.61 -5.62 -16.79
C ASP A 180 -0.72 -4.09 -16.74
N PHE A 181 0.38 -3.42 -16.41
CA PHE A 181 0.50 -1.97 -16.38
C PHE A 181 1.31 -1.49 -17.58
N TYR A 182 0.73 -0.60 -18.38
CA TYR A 182 1.33 -0.04 -19.57
C TYR A 182 1.71 1.40 -19.28
N LYS A 183 2.97 1.76 -19.46
CA LYS A 183 3.49 3.08 -19.08
C LYS A 183 4.31 3.69 -20.21
N THR A 184 4.14 4.98 -20.39
CA THR A 184 5.01 5.86 -21.17
C THR A 184 5.58 6.95 -20.23
N ASN A 185 6.37 7.89 -20.77
CA ASN A 185 6.86 9.02 -19.98
C ASN A 185 5.76 10.00 -19.52
N THR A 186 4.56 9.97 -20.11
CA THR A 186 3.51 10.97 -19.86
C THR A 186 2.12 10.39 -19.59
N ALA A 187 1.90 9.11 -19.88
CA ALA A 187 0.61 8.46 -19.77
C ALA A 187 0.77 6.99 -19.38
N TYR A 188 -0.25 6.45 -18.75
CA TYR A 188 -0.33 5.03 -18.41
C TYR A 188 -1.72 4.47 -18.69
N LYS A 189 -1.78 3.15 -18.87
CA LYS A 189 -2.99 2.34 -19.01
C LYS A 189 -2.85 1.08 -18.17
N MET A 190 -3.95 0.44 -17.81
CA MET A 190 -3.94 -0.76 -16.99
C MET A 190 -4.94 -1.79 -17.51
N ASP A 191 -4.57 -3.06 -17.40
CA ASP A 191 -5.45 -4.21 -17.56
C ASP A 191 -5.48 -4.99 -16.24
N ILE A 192 -6.66 -5.37 -15.77
CA ILE A 192 -6.81 -6.16 -14.54
C ILE A 192 -7.37 -7.52 -14.90
N PHE A 193 -6.57 -8.56 -14.63
CA PHE A 193 -6.95 -9.94 -14.86
C PHE A 193 -7.79 -10.49 -13.73
N LYS A 194 -7.39 -10.19 -12.49
CA LYS A 194 -8.02 -10.74 -11.30
C LYS A 194 -7.75 -9.85 -10.10
N ALA A 195 -8.78 -9.69 -9.26
CA ALA A 195 -8.65 -9.00 -7.99
C ALA A 195 -9.53 -9.60 -6.91
N ALA A 196 -9.05 -9.59 -5.68
CA ALA A 196 -9.77 -10.02 -4.49
C ALA A 196 -9.82 -8.90 -3.45
N GLU A 197 -10.94 -8.84 -2.72
CA GLU A 197 -11.10 -8.00 -1.55
C GLU A 197 -11.47 -8.86 -0.34
N LEU A 198 -10.74 -8.68 0.77
CA LEU A 198 -10.98 -9.39 2.02
C LEU A 198 -11.18 -8.36 3.14
N TYR A 199 -12.41 -8.27 3.65
CA TYR A 199 -12.74 -7.37 4.74
C TYR A 199 -14.03 -7.77 5.46
N ASP A 200 -14.17 -7.33 6.71
CA ASP A 200 -15.45 -7.42 7.42
C ASP A 200 -16.31 -6.21 7.06
N LYS A 201 -17.52 -6.47 6.52
CA LYS A 201 -18.50 -5.43 6.16
C LYS A 201 -18.98 -4.61 7.37
N LYS A 202 -18.75 -5.09 8.60
CA LYS A 202 -19.04 -4.38 9.86
C LYS A 202 -17.93 -3.41 10.27
N ASN A 203 -16.79 -3.40 9.59
CA ASN A 203 -15.66 -2.53 9.89
C ASN A 203 -16.05 -1.05 9.83
N VAL A 204 -15.42 -0.27 10.70
CA VAL A 204 -15.47 1.19 10.67
C VAL A 204 -14.06 1.65 10.31
N GLY A 205 -13.81 1.85 9.01
CA GLY A 205 -12.50 2.26 8.48
C GLY A 205 -12.25 3.76 8.59
N SER A 206 -13.32 4.54 8.70
CA SER A 206 -13.28 6.00 8.76
C SER A 206 -14.29 6.60 9.73
N PHE A 207 -14.11 7.89 10.03
CA PHE A 207 -15.13 8.66 10.76
C PHE A 207 -16.44 8.82 9.96
N GLU A 208 -16.38 8.76 8.62
CA GLU A 208 -17.58 8.76 7.78
C GLU A 208 -18.40 7.48 7.96
N ASP A 209 -17.73 6.32 7.99
CA ASP A 209 -18.37 5.02 8.23
C ASP A 209 -19.04 4.97 9.60
N LEU A 210 -18.39 5.56 10.61
CA LEU A 210 -18.97 5.74 11.94
C LEU A 210 -20.27 6.55 11.87
N GLY A 211 -20.26 7.62 11.06
CA GLY A 211 -21.42 8.46 10.79
C GLY A 211 -22.57 7.71 10.13
N LYS A 212 -22.28 6.98 9.04
CA LYS A 212 -23.25 6.16 8.31
C LYS A 212 -23.89 5.12 9.23
N ARG A 213 -23.08 4.40 10.00
CA ARG A 213 -23.54 3.41 10.99
C ARG A 213 -24.43 4.03 12.07
N MET A 214 -24.05 5.20 12.61
CA MET A 214 -24.92 5.92 13.55
C MET A 214 -26.25 6.35 12.92
N GLU A 215 -26.22 6.87 11.70
CA GLU A 215 -27.42 7.30 10.99
C GLU A 215 -28.39 6.13 10.77
N GLU A 216 -27.88 4.96 10.35
CA GLU A 216 -28.68 3.75 10.20
C GLU A 216 -29.32 3.30 11.52
N ILE A 217 -28.55 3.28 12.61
CA ILE A 217 -29.06 2.88 13.93
C ILE A 217 -30.13 3.88 14.39
N PHE A 218 -29.90 5.18 14.25
CA PHE A 218 -30.89 6.19 14.65
C PHE A 218 -32.18 6.08 13.84
N LYS A 219 -32.10 5.85 12.52
CA LYS A 219 -33.27 5.63 11.65
C LYS A 219 -34.06 4.38 12.04
N LYS A 220 -33.39 3.28 12.40
CA LYS A 220 -34.05 2.03 12.81
C LYS A 220 -34.77 2.15 14.17
N ASN A 221 -34.31 3.04 15.05
CA ASN A 221 -34.83 3.17 16.41
C ASN A 221 -35.87 4.30 16.58
N VAL A 222 -36.13 5.12 15.56
CA VAL A 222 -37.09 6.22 15.63
C VAL A 222 -38.35 5.90 14.80
N LYS A 223 -39.48 6.52 15.12
CA LYS A 223 -40.78 6.26 14.49
C LYS A 223 -40.74 6.46 12.96
N PRO A 224 -41.49 5.67 12.17
CA PRO A 224 -41.48 5.77 10.70
C PRO A 224 -41.91 7.13 10.12
N ASP A 225 -42.76 7.88 10.83
CA ASP A 225 -43.24 9.21 10.42
C ASP A 225 -42.31 10.36 10.87
N SER A 226 -41.27 10.04 11.63
CA SER A 226 -40.29 10.99 12.15
C SER A 226 -39.09 11.12 11.22
N TYR A 227 -38.76 12.37 10.86
CA TYR A 227 -37.58 12.71 10.06
C TYR A 227 -36.46 13.19 10.98
N LEU A 228 -35.32 12.49 11.00
CA LEU A 228 -34.13 12.90 11.74
C LEU A 228 -33.27 13.84 10.89
N LYS A 229 -33.01 15.05 11.38
CA LYS A 229 -31.98 15.95 10.86
C LYS A 229 -30.76 15.88 11.76
N ILE A 230 -29.71 15.24 11.29
CA ILE A 230 -28.38 15.29 11.91
C ILE A 230 -27.78 16.67 11.64
N LYS A 231 -27.24 17.32 12.68
CA LYS A 231 -26.51 18.58 12.65
C LYS A 231 -25.18 18.37 13.35
N SER A 232 -24.11 18.18 12.58
CA SER A 232 -22.77 18.01 13.16
C SER A 232 -21.73 18.98 12.60
N GLY A 233 -22.15 20.04 11.91
CA GLY A 233 -21.23 20.89 11.14
C GLY A 233 -20.67 20.17 9.90
N ILE A 234 -20.22 18.91 10.02
CA ILE A 234 -19.58 18.10 8.99
C ILE A 234 -20.54 17.05 8.36
N PHE A 235 -21.46 16.45 9.14
CA PHE A 235 -22.43 15.42 8.69
C PHE A 235 -23.67 16.01 8.00
N SER A 236 -23.98 17.28 8.23
CA SER A 236 -25.29 17.84 7.86
C SER A 236 -25.33 18.63 6.56
N GLN A 237 -24.16 18.81 5.94
CA GLN A 237 -23.95 19.38 4.63
C GLN A 237 -22.87 18.50 4.02
N LYS A 238 -23.10 17.97 2.80
CA LYS A 238 -22.00 17.54 1.94
C LYS A 238 -20.96 18.66 2.00
N VAL A 239 -19.81 18.35 2.59
CA VAL A 239 -18.64 19.20 2.85
C VAL A 239 -18.83 20.67 2.48
N GLN A 240 -19.33 21.45 3.43
CA GLN A 240 -19.01 22.87 3.53
C GLN A 240 -17.95 23.01 4.63
N VAL A 241 -16.73 22.57 4.33
CA VAL A 241 -15.51 23.21 4.87
C VAL A 241 -15.34 24.61 4.24
N ASP A 242 -16.27 24.99 3.36
CA ASP A 242 -16.08 25.90 2.23
C ASP A 242 -16.48 27.37 2.45
N SER A 243 -16.65 27.88 3.68
CA SER A 243 -16.95 29.32 3.79
C SER A 243 -16.46 30.15 4.98
N VAL A 244 -15.63 29.66 5.92
CA VAL A 244 -15.22 30.53 7.07
C VAL A 244 -13.75 30.39 7.51
N LEU A 245 -12.86 29.77 6.72
CA LEU A 245 -11.43 29.61 7.09
C LEU A 245 -10.46 30.33 6.15
N PHE A 246 -10.95 31.17 5.25
CA PHE A 246 -10.28 31.49 3.99
C PHE A 246 -9.59 32.84 3.96
N GLU A 247 -8.45 32.99 4.65
CA GLU A 247 -7.48 34.06 4.31
C GLU A 247 -5.99 33.68 4.48
N SER A 248 -5.62 32.45 4.88
CA SER A 248 -4.20 32.04 5.01
C SER A 248 -3.80 30.89 4.08
N GLU A 249 -2.55 30.88 3.63
CA GLU A 249 -1.96 29.80 2.80
C GLU A 249 -2.06 28.42 3.49
N GLU A 250 -1.92 28.38 4.81
CA GLU A 250 -2.09 27.20 5.64
C GLU A 250 -3.51 26.61 5.54
N ALA A 251 -4.54 27.45 5.35
CA ALA A 251 -5.92 26.99 5.18
C ALA A 251 -6.18 26.42 3.77
N ALA A 252 -5.43 26.85 2.76
CA ALA A 252 -5.52 26.32 1.40
C ALA A 252 -4.88 24.92 1.29
N GLU A 253 -3.72 24.70 1.92
CA GLU A 253 -3.13 23.37 2.05
C GLU A 253 -4.04 22.40 2.83
N VAL A 254 -4.67 22.89 3.89
CA VAL A 254 -5.65 22.11 4.67
C VAL A 254 -6.88 21.75 3.84
N LYS A 255 -7.31 22.61 2.91
CA LYS A 255 -8.40 22.30 1.98
C LYS A 255 -7.97 21.25 0.96
N ALA A 256 -6.82 21.43 0.30
CA ALA A 256 -6.31 20.46 -0.67
C ALA A 256 -6.20 19.05 -0.07
N GLU A 257 -5.75 18.95 1.18
CA GLU A 257 -5.65 17.67 1.88
C GLU A 257 -6.97 17.14 2.42
N ALA A 258 -7.86 18.00 2.90
CA ALA A 258 -9.20 17.57 3.29
C ALA A 258 -9.98 17.06 2.08
N ASP A 259 -9.80 17.69 0.91
CA ASP A 259 -10.38 17.29 -0.37
C ASP A 259 -9.72 16.00 -0.90
N GLN A 260 -8.40 15.84 -0.76
CA GLN A 260 -7.70 14.58 -1.06
C GLN A 260 -8.15 13.45 -0.15
N LEU A 261 -8.24 13.69 1.16
CA LEU A 261 -8.74 12.72 2.13
C LEU A 261 -10.20 12.37 1.81
N GLU A 262 -11.05 13.34 1.48
CA GLU A 262 -12.44 13.08 1.06
C GLU A 262 -12.51 12.29 -0.26
N ASN A 263 -11.61 12.53 -1.21
CA ASN A 263 -11.53 11.79 -2.46
C ASN A 263 -10.99 10.35 -2.27
N GLU A 264 -9.98 10.15 -1.42
CA GLU A 264 -9.54 8.83 -0.97
C GLU A 264 -10.68 8.07 -0.29
N LEU A 265 -11.48 8.75 0.55
CA LEU A 265 -12.62 8.17 1.26
C LEU A 265 -13.84 7.91 0.35
N LYS A 266 -14.00 8.64 -0.76
CA LYS A 266 -15.10 8.45 -1.73
C LYS A 266 -14.80 7.40 -2.80
N LYS A 267 -13.52 7.08 -3.04
CA LYS A 267 -13.10 6.06 -4.03
C LYS A 267 -13.69 4.67 -3.75
N ASP A 268 -14.11 4.41 -2.50
CA ASP A 268 -14.78 3.17 -2.09
C ASP A 268 -16.22 2.96 -2.62
N SER A 269 -16.82 3.93 -3.32
CA SER A 269 -18.25 3.78 -3.70
C SER A 269 -18.67 4.20 -5.11
N VAL A 270 -17.81 4.82 -5.94
CA VAL A 270 -18.24 5.36 -7.25
C VAL A 270 -17.29 5.09 -8.43
N SER A 271 -16.00 4.83 -8.20
CA SER A 271 -15.04 4.52 -9.28
C SER A 271 -14.80 3.01 -9.41
N GLY A 272 -14.90 2.45 -10.62
CA GLY A 272 -14.59 1.03 -10.87
C GLY A 272 -13.18 0.63 -10.41
N LEU A 273 -12.97 -0.66 -10.14
CA LEU A 273 -11.72 -1.24 -9.64
C LEU A 273 -10.49 -0.69 -10.37
N LEU A 274 -10.55 -0.59 -11.70
CA LEU A 274 -9.47 -0.07 -12.54
C LEU A 274 -9.02 1.33 -12.09
N ASN A 275 -9.95 2.26 -11.90
CA ASN A 275 -9.65 3.64 -11.50
C ASN A 275 -9.10 3.72 -10.07
N ALA A 276 -9.57 2.85 -9.18
CA ALA A 276 -9.01 2.75 -7.83
C ALA A 276 -7.54 2.29 -7.88
N GLN A 277 -7.24 1.23 -8.65
CA GLN A 277 -5.89 0.70 -8.80
C GLN A 277 -4.95 1.67 -9.51
N LYS A 278 -5.42 2.39 -10.53
CA LYS A 278 -4.68 3.50 -11.13
C LYS A 278 -4.26 4.56 -10.11
N GLY A 279 -5.19 4.96 -9.24
CA GLY A 279 -4.89 5.90 -8.15
C GLY A 279 -3.80 5.38 -7.21
N VAL A 280 -3.83 4.09 -6.87
CA VAL A 280 -2.77 3.49 -6.04
C VAL A 280 -1.41 3.51 -6.75
N PHE A 281 -1.38 3.23 -8.06
CA PHE A 281 -0.15 3.34 -8.85
C PHE A 281 0.35 4.77 -8.94
N ASP A 282 -0.54 5.76 -9.08
CA ASP A 282 -0.16 7.18 -9.03
C ASP A 282 0.51 7.54 -7.71
N ASP A 283 -0.08 7.10 -6.58
CA ASP A 283 0.49 7.33 -5.25
C ASP A 283 1.89 6.69 -5.15
N ILE A 284 2.06 5.42 -5.55
CA ILE A 284 3.36 4.73 -5.52
C ILE A 284 4.39 5.40 -6.44
N LEU A 285 4.00 5.75 -7.67
CA LEU A 285 4.90 6.30 -8.68
C LEU A 285 5.29 7.76 -8.42
N THR A 286 4.41 8.54 -7.80
CA THR A 286 4.67 9.93 -7.37
C THR A 286 5.62 9.96 -6.18
N GLU A 287 5.54 8.97 -5.30
CA GLU A 287 6.43 8.86 -4.14
C GLU A 287 7.83 8.30 -4.50
N ALA A 288 8.06 7.91 -5.76
CA ALA A 288 9.38 7.48 -6.22
C ALA A 288 10.43 8.58 -5.99
N PHE A 289 11.60 8.20 -5.48
CA PHE A 289 12.61 9.14 -4.95
C PHE A 289 13.16 10.18 -5.95
N TYR A 290 12.94 9.97 -7.26
CA TYR A 290 13.41 10.86 -8.33
C TYR A 290 12.30 11.78 -8.86
N GLN A 291 11.09 11.75 -8.30
CA GLN A 291 10.00 12.65 -8.68
C GLN A 291 10.12 13.99 -7.96
N GLU A 292 9.79 15.08 -8.65
CA GLU A 292 9.90 16.44 -8.10
C GLU A 292 8.94 16.67 -6.92
N ASP A 293 7.75 16.07 -6.94
CA ASP A 293 6.73 16.22 -5.90
C ASP A 293 6.77 15.14 -4.81
N SER A 294 7.76 14.23 -4.84
CA SER A 294 7.87 13.17 -3.83
C SER A 294 8.08 13.76 -2.44
N LYS A 295 7.40 13.18 -1.42
CA LYS A 295 7.67 13.54 -0.03
C LYS A 295 9.11 13.19 0.35
N LEU A 296 9.69 12.16 -0.29
CA LEU A 296 11.07 11.71 -0.09
C LEU A 296 12.08 12.70 -0.72
N ASN A 297 12.27 13.81 -0.02
CA ASN A 297 13.01 14.97 -0.52
C ASN A 297 14.55 14.88 -0.42
N ILE A 298 15.11 13.67 -0.50
CA ILE A 298 16.56 13.48 -0.34
C ILE A 298 17.36 13.97 -1.55
N ILE A 299 16.74 14.06 -2.73
CA ILE A 299 17.38 14.44 -3.99
C ILE A 299 17.33 15.95 -4.19
N ASP A 300 16.13 16.54 -4.13
CA ASP A 300 15.87 17.98 -4.29
C ASP A 300 16.44 18.79 -3.12
N LYS A 301 16.41 18.24 -1.90
CA LYS A 301 16.95 18.88 -0.68
C LYS A 301 18.16 18.14 -0.13
N SER A 302 19.02 17.62 -1.01
CA SER A 302 20.23 16.87 -0.62
C SER A 302 21.14 17.63 0.37
N ASN A 303 21.15 18.96 0.32
CA ASN A 303 21.88 19.81 1.26
C ASN A 303 21.38 19.73 2.72
N ARG A 304 20.17 19.21 2.96
CA ARG A 304 19.60 18.97 4.30
C ARG A 304 20.01 17.63 4.90
N TYR A 305 20.74 16.81 4.15
CA TYR A 305 21.17 15.47 4.55
C TYR A 305 22.69 15.38 4.63
N GLU A 306 23.15 14.53 5.54
CA GLU A 306 24.52 14.04 5.64
C GLU A 306 24.57 12.65 5.02
N PHE A 307 25.51 12.47 4.09
CA PHE A 307 25.71 11.22 3.40
C PHE A 307 27.02 10.59 3.88
N SER A 308 27.02 9.29 4.13
CA SER A 308 28.22 8.54 4.50
C SER A 308 28.33 7.24 3.70
N LEU A 309 29.53 6.95 3.19
CA LEU A 309 29.83 5.67 2.54
C LEU A 309 29.91 4.60 3.64
N ALA A 310 28.89 3.75 3.72
CA ALA A 310 28.87 2.62 4.63
C ALA A 310 29.72 1.46 4.10
N GLY A 311 29.97 1.42 2.79
CA GLY A 311 30.84 0.44 2.14
C GLY A 311 30.36 0.12 0.73
N TYR A 312 30.58 -1.12 0.32
CA TYR A 312 30.24 -1.63 -0.99
C TYR A 312 29.46 -2.93 -0.86
N SER A 313 28.61 -3.21 -1.84
CA SER A 313 27.84 -4.44 -1.93
C SER A 313 27.66 -4.83 -3.40
N GLU A 314 26.82 -5.83 -3.64
CA GLU A 314 26.46 -6.29 -4.97
C GLU A 314 24.94 -6.50 -5.04
N ILE A 315 24.32 -6.05 -6.13
CA ILE A 315 22.90 -6.28 -6.45
C ILE A 315 22.84 -6.71 -7.91
N ASP A 316 22.17 -7.84 -8.22
CA ASP A 316 22.06 -8.39 -9.57
C ASP A 316 23.42 -8.45 -10.31
N GLU A 317 24.47 -8.93 -9.62
CA GLU A 317 25.85 -9.03 -10.12
C GLU A 317 26.54 -7.68 -10.43
N ALA A 318 25.87 -6.56 -10.12
CA ALA A 318 26.44 -5.23 -10.22
C ALA A 318 26.97 -4.75 -8.86
N GLY A 319 28.22 -4.29 -8.85
CA GLY A 319 28.80 -3.62 -7.68
C GLY A 319 28.08 -2.30 -7.38
N VAL A 320 27.76 -2.07 -6.11
CA VAL A 320 27.06 -0.88 -5.64
C VAL A 320 27.79 -0.20 -4.48
N TYR A 321 27.79 1.13 -4.47
CA TYR A 321 28.07 1.93 -3.29
C TYR A 321 26.90 1.81 -2.31
N VAL A 322 27.20 1.59 -1.03
CA VAL A 322 26.21 1.61 0.05
C VAL A 322 26.33 2.94 0.77
N ILE A 323 25.32 3.82 0.60
CA ILE A 323 25.34 5.17 1.15
C ILE A 323 24.22 5.33 2.17
N ASP A 324 24.60 5.61 3.41
CA ASP A 324 23.65 6.01 4.45
C ASP A 324 23.37 7.51 4.32
N PHE A 325 22.12 7.90 4.57
CA PHE A 325 21.73 9.30 4.68
C PHE A 325 21.01 9.57 5.99
N ASN A 326 21.42 10.64 6.66
CA ASN A 326 20.84 11.12 7.92
C ASN A 326 20.54 12.62 7.82
N PRO A 327 19.51 13.14 8.48
CA PRO A 327 19.18 14.55 8.38
C PRO A 327 20.15 15.42 9.20
N LYS A 328 20.61 16.53 8.63
CA LYS A 328 21.48 17.51 9.31
C LYS A 328 20.73 18.43 10.30
N ARG A 329 19.39 18.49 10.24
CA ARG A 329 18.47 19.31 11.07
C ARG A 329 17.04 18.70 11.05
N ASN A 330 16.00 19.51 10.84
CA ASN A 330 14.60 19.12 10.67
C ASN A 330 14.29 18.52 9.28
N ALA A 331 15.24 17.80 8.68
CA ALA A 331 14.91 16.99 7.51
C ALA A 331 14.18 15.73 7.97
N ASP A 332 13.37 15.18 7.07
CA ASP A 332 12.27 14.30 7.46
C ASP A 332 12.69 12.84 7.57
N PHE A 333 13.69 12.43 6.78
CA PHE A 333 14.02 11.02 6.55
C PHE A 333 15.42 10.64 7.03
N LYS A 334 15.59 9.36 7.30
CA LYS A 334 16.88 8.68 7.28
C LYS A 334 16.75 7.40 6.45
N GLY A 335 17.88 6.84 6.02
CA GLY A 335 17.84 5.62 5.24
C GLY A 335 19.15 5.28 4.58
N ARG A 336 19.05 4.45 3.54
CA ARG A 336 20.19 3.90 2.80
C ARG A 336 19.87 3.78 1.32
N MET A 337 20.83 4.16 0.48
CA MET A 337 20.79 3.98 -0.97
C MET A 337 21.87 3.01 -1.42
N TYR A 338 21.55 2.26 -2.47
CA TYR A 338 22.48 1.38 -3.18
C TYR A 338 22.64 1.91 -4.59
N ILE A 339 23.81 2.45 -4.88
CA ILE A 339 24.09 3.17 -6.12
C ILE A 339 25.06 2.37 -6.96
N ASN A 340 24.69 2.03 -8.19
CA ASN A 340 25.54 1.33 -9.14
C ASN A 340 26.85 2.07 -9.36
N ILE A 341 27.98 1.35 -9.26
CA ILE A 341 29.31 1.92 -9.33
C ILE A 341 29.66 2.46 -10.74
N GLN A 342 29.11 1.84 -11.79
CA GLN A 342 29.46 2.15 -13.18
C GLN A 342 28.65 3.32 -13.74
N ASP A 343 27.34 3.32 -13.51
CA ASP A 343 26.42 4.28 -14.12
C ASP A 343 25.72 5.23 -13.12
N PHE A 344 25.98 5.07 -11.83
CA PHE A 344 25.43 5.89 -10.73
C PHE A 344 23.89 5.82 -10.62
N ALA A 345 23.25 4.77 -11.14
CA ALA A 345 21.83 4.54 -10.92
C ALA A 345 21.54 4.06 -9.50
N VAL A 346 20.41 4.47 -8.93
CA VAL A 346 19.95 3.95 -7.64
C VAL A 346 19.22 2.64 -7.91
N MET A 347 19.80 1.54 -7.44
CA MET A 347 19.23 0.20 -7.61
C MET A 347 18.29 -0.17 -6.46
N ARG A 348 18.50 0.44 -5.29
CA ARG A 348 17.63 0.27 -4.13
C ARG A 348 17.70 1.50 -3.24
N ILE A 349 16.57 1.84 -2.63
CA ILE A 349 16.49 2.84 -1.57
C ILE A 349 15.58 2.33 -0.45
N ASP A 350 16.07 2.42 0.78
CA ASP A 350 15.32 2.18 2.01
C ASP A 350 15.22 3.50 2.77
N PHE A 351 14.03 3.87 3.25
CA PHE A 351 13.81 5.12 3.96
C PHE A 351 12.76 4.98 5.05
N GLU A 352 12.88 5.77 6.11
CA GLU A 352 11.83 5.97 7.09
C GLU A 352 11.84 7.40 7.63
N ASN A 353 10.65 7.95 7.89
CA ASN A 353 10.51 9.25 8.53
C ASN A 353 10.93 9.16 10.01
N LEU A 354 11.51 10.25 10.52
CA LEU A 354 11.88 10.36 11.94
C LEU A 354 10.84 11.07 12.77
N ASN A 355 10.22 12.09 12.17
CA ASN A 355 9.18 12.91 12.78
C ASN A 355 7.90 12.81 11.94
N PRO A 356 6.74 13.15 12.50
CA PRO A 356 5.53 13.24 11.70
C PRO A 356 5.71 14.22 10.54
N LEU A 357 5.49 13.76 9.30
CA LEU A 357 5.68 14.57 8.08
C LEU A 357 4.70 15.73 8.02
N LYS A 358 3.49 15.49 8.55
CA LYS A 358 2.46 16.51 8.69
C LYS A 358 1.76 16.39 10.02
N LYS A 359 1.40 17.55 10.57
CA LYS A 359 0.72 17.68 11.86
C LYS A 359 -0.23 18.87 11.84
N PHE A 360 -1.50 18.62 12.15
CA PHE A 360 -2.53 19.63 12.20
C PHE A 360 -3.49 19.40 13.36
N ARG A 361 -3.94 20.51 13.98
CA ARG A 361 -5.02 20.55 14.97
C ARG A 361 -5.81 21.84 14.82
N LEU A 362 -7.07 21.76 14.42
CA LEU A 362 -7.91 22.94 14.28
C LEU A 362 -9.37 22.64 14.57
N LEU A 363 -10.00 23.51 15.34
CA LEU A 363 -11.42 23.47 15.67
C LEU A 363 -11.92 22.15 16.29
N GLY A 364 -11.05 21.26 16.76
CA GLY A 364 -11.43 19.92 17.25
C GLY A 364 -11.28 18.81 16.21
N LEU A 365 -10.61 19.07 15.08
CA LEU A 365 -10.03 18.05 14.22
C LEU A 365 -8.53 17.94 14.51
N SER A 366 -7.98 16.74 14.42
CA SER A 366 -6.53 16.51 14.49
C SER A 366 -6.10 15.48 13.47
N TYR A 367 -4.96 15.73 12.82
CA TYR A 367 -4.37 14.86 11.81
C TYR A 367 -2.85 14.81 11.97
N PHE A 368 -2.26 13.63 11.88
CA PHE A 368 -0.80 13.44 11.91
C PHE A 368 -0.40 12.34 10.94
N GLU A 369 0.56 12.61 10.06
CA GLU A 369 1.23 11.58 9.26
C GLU A 369 2.42 11.07 10.04
N ASN A 370 2.22 9.97 10.77
CA ASN A 370 3.16 9.53 11.79
C ASN A 370 4.12 8.43 11.31
N LEU A 371 3.77 7.72 10.23
CA LEU A 371 4.60 6.68 9.62
C LEU A 371 4.67 6.91 8.12
N TYR A 372 5.87 6.89 7.59
CA TYR A 372 6.17 6.93 6.18
C TYR A 372 7.50 6.19 6.00
N LYS A 373 7.42 4.94 5.56
CA LYS A 373 8.55 4.02 5.47
C LYS A 373 8.44 3.19 4.22
N GLY A 374 9.54 2.99 3.52
CA GLY A 374 9.51 2.11 2.36
C GLY A 374 10.86 1.64 1.88
N SER A 375 10.78 0.66 0.99
CA SER A 375 11.88 0.06 0.24
C SER A 375 11.47 0.00 -1.23
N MET A 376 12.26 0.60 -2.11
CA MET A 376 12.05 0.54 -3.56
C MET A 376 13.27 -0.08 -4.23
N TYR A 377 13.04 -0.96 -5.19
CA TYR A 377 14.09 -1.67 -5.93
C TYR A 377 13.88 -1.47 -7.42
N PHE A 378 14.99 -1.25 -8.12
CA PHE A 378 15.04 -0.98 -9.55
C PHE A 378 15.98 -1.97 -10.21
N SER A 379 15.54 -2.57 -11.31
CA SER A 379 16.39 -3.44 -12.12
C SER A 379 16.66 -2.83 -13.49
N LYS A 380 17.83 -3.15 -14.02
CA LYS A 380 18.27 -2.69 -15.34
C LYS A 380 17.57 -3.51 -16.43
N LEU A 381 17.01 -2.81 -17.40
CA LEU A 381 16.33 -3.34 -18.58
C LEU A 381 17.32 -3.53 -19.75
N PRO A 382 16.93 -4.27 -20.82
CA PRO A 382 17.78 -4.46 -22.00
C PRO A 382 18.17 -3.18 -22.76
N ASN A 383 17.49 -2.06 -22.52
CA ASN A 383 17.83 -0.75 -23.09
C ASN A 383 18.79 0.08 -22.21
N ASP A 384 19.47 -0.56 -21.25
CA ASP A 384 20.36 0.05 -20.28
C ASP A 384 19.71 1.10 -19.37
N LYS A 385 18.37 1.05 -19.21
CA LYS A 385 17.62 1.90 -18.28
C LYS A 385 17.13 1.10 -17.09
N TYR A 386 16.90 1.79 -15.98
CA TYR A 386 16.36 1.20 -14.77
C TYR A 386 14.85 1.44 -14.68
N GLU A 387 14.14 0.44 -14.20
CA GLU A 387 12.70 0.50 -13.96
C GLU A 387 12.36 -0.16 -12.62
N LEU A 388 11.27 0.31 -12.02
CA LEU A 388 10.79 -0.22 -10.75
C LEU A 388 10.47 -1.71 -10.86
N ARG A 389 10.97 -2.50 -9.90
CA ARG A 389 10.76 -3.94 -9.81
C ARG A 389 9.97 -4.34 -8.56
N PHE A 390 10.19 -3.64 -7.45
CA PHE A 390 9.54 -3.95 -6.19
C PHE A 390 9.35 -2.70 -5.34
N VAL A 391 8.20 -2.63 -4.64
CA VAL A 391 7.92 -1.65 -3.59
C VAL A 391 7.34 -2.35 -2.37
N ASP A 392 7.90 -2.07 -1.20
CA ASP A 392 7.22 -2.23 0.09
C ASP A 392 7.11 -0.83 0.69
N PHE A 393 5.90 -0.32 0.84
CA PHE A 393 5.66 1.04 1.33
C PHE A 393 4.57 1.03 2.40
N SER A 394 4.82 1.73 3.50
CA SER A 394 3.92 1.85 4.65
C SER A 394 3.69 3.31 4.98
N PHE A 395 2.43 3.70 5.03
CA PHE A 395 1.98 5.04 5.41
C PHE A 395 0.98 4.96 6.55
N GLY A 396 1.22 5.70 7.63
CA GLY A 396 0.37 5.73 8.80
C GLY A 396 -0.07 7.14 9.15
N ARG A 397 -1.34 7.23 9.55
CA ARG A 397 -1.99 8.47 9.95
C ARG A 397 -2.79 8.32 11.23
N ASP A 398 -2.71 9.32 12.08
CA ASP A 398 -3.60 9.50 13.22
C ASP A 398 -4.65 10.56 12.89
N PHE A 399 -5.91 10.21 13.08
CA PHE A 399 -7.03 11.12 12.89
C PHE A 399 -7.86 11.21 14.17
N GLY A 400 -8.32 12.42 14.50
CA GLY A 400 -9.14 12.67 15.68
C GLY A 400 -10.20 13.73 15.44
N VAL A 401 -11.37 13.50 16.04
CA VAL A 401 -12.53 14.39 16.00
C VAL A 401 -13.06 14.57 17.42
N LYS A 402 -13.06 15.80 17.92
CA LYS A 402 -13.73 16.20 19.15
C LYS A 402 -14.73 17.32 18.86
N ARG A 403 -16.02 16.98 18.72
CA ARG A 403 -17.05 17.91 18.23
C ARG A 403 -18.43 17.66 18.85
N PRO A 404 -19.24 18.71 19.06
CA PRO A 404 -20.64 18.54 19.42
C PRO A 404 -21.47 18.00 18.24
N LEU A 405 -22.36 17.05 18.52
CA LEU A 405 -23.32 16.49 17.56
C LEU A 405 -24.75 16.72 18.08
N LYS A 406 -25.62 17.25 17.21
CA LYS A 406 -27.05 17.42 17.50
C LYS A 406 -27.89 16.65 16.51
N VAL A 407 -28.80 15.81 17.00
CA VAL A 407 -29.80 15.13 16.18
C VAL A 407 -31.17 15.73 16.50
N ILE A 408 -31.86 16.22 15.48
CA ILE A 408 -33.15 16.90 15.65
C ILE A 408 -34.23 16.07 14.98
N GLU A 409 -35.20 15.60 15.76
CA GLU A 409 -36.40 14.97 15.24
C GLU A 409 -37.38 16.04 14.73
N LYS A 410 -37.83 15.87 13.49
CA LYS A 410 -38.84 16.71 12.85
C LYS A 410 -40.03 15.89 12.40
N ASN A 411 -41.23 16.43 12.58
CA ASN A 411 -42.46 15.88 12.01
C ASN A 411 -42.96 16.78 10.87
N LYS A 412 -43.12 16.22 9.67
CA LYS A 412 -43.57 16.97 8.46
C LYS A 412 -45.08 17.18 8.42
N ASN A 413 -45.85 16.41 9.20
CA ASN A 413 -47.32 16.42 9.22
C ASN A 413 -47.91 17.52 10.11
N VAL A 414 -47.09 18.24 10.88
CA VAL A 414 -47.53 19.33 11.76
C VAL A 414 -47.30 20.70 11.09
N LYS A 415 -48.34 21.52 10.97
CA LYS A 415 -48.23 22.92 10.50
C LYS A 415 -47.56 23.77 11.59
N GLY A 416 -46.41 24.39 11.28
CA GLY A 416 -45.67 25.27 12.21
C GLY A 416 -44.37 24.68 12.76
N ARG A 417 -44.27 24.50 14.10
CA ARG A 417 -43.06 24.02 14.80
C ARG A 417 -42.76 22.56 14.46
N ARG A 418 -42.11 22.34 13.31
CA ARG A 418 -41.74 20.99 12.83
C ARG A 418 -40.75 20.27 13.75
N LYS A 419 -39.90 21.00 14.50
CA LYS A 419 -38.96 20.43 15.49
C LYS A 419 -39.74 19.91 16.70
N GLN A 420 -39.64 18.61 16.96
CA GLN A 420 -40.30 17.96 18.09
C GLN A 420 -39.31 17.72 19.22
N ASN A 421 -38.22 17.00 18.92
CA ASN A 421 -37.26 16.53 19.91
C ASN A 421 -35.81 16.72 19.47
N GLU A 422 -34.88 16.59 20.41
CA GLU A 422 -33.45 16.77 20.19
C GLU A 422 -32.62 15.82 21.05
N LEU A 423 -31.58 15.25 20.45
CA LEU A 423 -30.46 14.59 21.10
C LEU A 423 -29.21 15.47 20.94
N SER A 424 -28.46 15.65 22.02
CA SER A 424 -27.17 16.36 22.05
C SER A 424 -26.07 15.43 22.59
N LEU A 425 -24.96 15.39 21.86
CA LEU A 425 -23.79 14.54 22.08
C LEU A 425 -22.51 15.38 21.96
N GLU A 426 -21.41 14.92 22.55
CA GLU A 426 -20.06 15.44 22.37
C GLU A 426 -19.14 14.28 21.96
N ILE A 427 -18.92 14.15 20.65
CA ILE A 427 -18.12 13.06 20.09
C ILE A 427 -16.65 13.34 20.38
N ASP A 428 -15.93 12.35 20.90
CA ASP A 428 -14.46 12.28 20.98
C ASP A 428 -14.02 10.94 20.36
N PHE A 429 -13.57 11.03 19.12
CA PHE A 429 -13.15 9.91 18.30
C PHE A 429 -11.67 10.06 17.94
N GLN A 430 -10.90 8.99 18.06
CA GLN A 430 -9.50 8.94 17.66
C GLN A 430 -9.21 7.59 17.03
N MET A 431 -8.56 7.61 15.87
CA MET A 431 -8.15 6.41 15.16
C MET A 431 -6.74 6.56 14.60
N ASN A 432 -6.08 5.43 14.44
CA ASN A 432 -4.87 5.27 13.66
C ASN A 432 -5.19 4.38 12.47
N ASN A 433 -4.79 4.80 11.27
CA ASN A 433 -4.88 3.99 10.07
C ASN A 433 -3.47 3.80 9.51
N THR A 434 -3.13 2.56 9.16
CA THR A 434 -1.87 2.22 8.48
C THR A 434 -2.18 1.53 7.17
N ASN A 435 -1.72 2.11 6.07
CA ASN A 435 -1.77 1.53 4.74
C ASN A 435 -0.41 0.91 4.43
N LYS A 436 -0.40 -0.32 3.93
CA LYS A 436 0.78 -1.00 3.40
C LYS A 436 0.52 -1.36 1.95
N TRP A 437 1.48 -1.09 1.07
CA TRP A 437 1.48 -1.48 -0.33
C TRP A 437 2.69 -2.36 -0.60
N GLU A 438 2.44 -3.50 -1.22
CA GLU A 438 3.45 -4.45 -1.66
C GLU A 438 3.25 -4.69 -3.17
N LEU A 439 4.10 -4.07 -3.98
CA LEU A 439 4.06 -4.16 -5.44
C LEU A 439 5.23 -5.02 -5.92
N VAL A 440 4.93 -6.05 -6.70
CA VAL A 440 5.93 -6.88 -7.38
C VAL A 440 5.71 -6.78 -8.88
N ILE A 441 6.76 -6.45 -9.63
CA ILE A 441 6.78 -6.53 -11.09
C ILE A 441 7.50 -7.82 -11.48
N PHE A 442 6.76 -8.78 -12.03
CA PHE A 442 7.29 -10.08 -12.44
C PHE A 442 7.99 -9.99 -13.79
N GLU A 443 7.41 -9.25 -14.73
CA GLU A 443 7.90 -9.15 -16.10
C GLU A 443 7.92 -7.69 -16.55
N ASN A 444 8.99 -7.30 -17.25
CA ASN A 444 9.16 -5.99 -17.87
C ASN A 444 9.41 -6.20 -19.37
N THR A 445 8.48 -5.76 -20.20
CA THR A 445 8.59 -5.88 -21.66
C THR A 445 8.59 -4.49 -22.28
N LEU A 446 9.68 -4.12 -22.95
CA LEU A 446 9.71 -2.90 -23.77
C LEU A 446 8.73 -3.08 -24.93
N ILE A 447 7.86 -2.09 -25.13
CA ILE A 447 6.86 -2.08 -26.21
C ILE A 447 7.09 -0.85 -27.08
N ASP A 448 6.49 -0.83 -28.27
CA ASP A 448 6.49 0.39 -29.08
C ASP A 448 5.33 1.32 -28.68
N GLN A 449 5.39 2.56 -29.17
CA GLN A 449 4.36 3.57 -28.90
C GLN A 449 2.99 3.16 -29.48
N LYS A 450 2.98 2.42 -30.59
CA LYS A 450 1.76 1.99 -31.27
C LYS A 450 1.05 0.91 -30.46
N ASP A 451 1.78 -0.03 -29.87
CA ASP A 451 1.26 -1.06 -28.96
C ASP A 451 0.54 -0.39 -27.77
N PHE A 452 1.17 0.63 -27.17
CA PHE A 452 0.55 1.41 -26.10
C PHE A 452 -0.73 2.11 -26.56
N GLU A 453 -0.70 2.78 -27.72
CA GLU A 453 -1.85 3.53 -28.24
C GLU A 453 -3.03 2.61 -28.59
N GLN A 454 -2.75 1.44 -29.17
CA GLN A 454 -3.76 0.46 -29.58
C GLN A 454 -4.40 -0.27 -28.41
N PHE A 455 -3.70 -0.40 -27.28
CA PHE A 455 -4.26 -1.01 -26.08
C PHE A 455 -5.49 -0.21 -25.58
N LYS A 456 -6.58 -0.92 -25.29
CA LYS A 456 -7.81 -0.35 -24.74
C LYS A 456 -8.08 -0.97 -23.38
N GLU A 457 -8.34 -0.11 -22.41
CA GLU A 457 -8.63 -0.54 -21.06
C GLU A 457 -10.02 -1.18 -20.97
N ASP A 458 -10.11 -2.23 -20.14
CA ASP A 458 -11.38 -2.85 -19.78
C ASP A 458 -11.77 -2.42 -18.36
N GLU A 459 -12.84 -1.64 -18.25
CA GLU A 459 -13.39 -1.18 -16.97
C GLU A 459 -14.41 -2.16 -16.36
N SER A 460 -14.70 -3.28 -17.02
CA SER A 460 -15.75 -4.21 -16.60
C SER A 460 -15.32 -5.13 -15.45
N THR A 461 -14.01 -5.31 -15.25
CA THR A 461 -13.46 -6.17 -14.19
C THR A 461 -13.82 -5.63 -12.81
N LYS A 462 -14.28 -6.53 -11.94
CA LYS A 462 -14.63 -6.24 -10.54
C LYS A 462 -13.82 -7.12 -9.61
N ALA A 463 -13.50 -6.59 -8.43
CA ALA A 463 -12.91 -7.39 -7.38
C ALA A 463 -13.94 -8.38 -6.84
N ILE A 464 -13.48 -9.58 -6.53
CA ILE A 464 -14.29 -10.62 -5.92
C ILE A 464 -14.11 -10.52 -4.41
N TYR A 465 -15.22 -10.32 -3.71
CA TYR A 465 -15.24 -10.34 -2.25
C TYR A 465 -15.05 -11.76 -1.73
N LEU A 466 -14.07 -11.95 -0.85
CA LEU A 466 -13.84 -13.20 -0.13
C LEU A 466 -13.98 -12.95 1.38
N ASN A 467 -14.83 -13.72 2.05
CA ASN A 467 -15.01 -13.65 3.51
C ASN A 467 -13.84 -14.31 4.28
N GLN A 468 -13.00 -15.09 3.61
CA GLN A 468 -11.77 -15.68 4.13
C GLN A 468 -10.79 -15.90 2.98
N TYR A 469 -9.50 -16.10 3.28
CA TYR A 469 -8.53 -16.40 2.23
C TYR A 469 -8.80 -17.76 1.58
N GLN A 470 -8.75 -17.80 0.25
CA GLN A 470 -9.00 -18.98 -0.58
C GLN A 470 -7.84 -19.15 -1.57
N ALA A 471 -6.95 -20.11 -1.33
CA ALA A 471 -5.74 -20.30 -2.13
C ALA A 471 -6.04 -20.70 -3.59
N ASP A 472 -7.11 -21.46 -3.82
CA ASP A 472 -7.62 -21.87 -5.13
C ASP A 472 -8.06 -20.67 -5.99
N PHE A 473 -8.40 -19.54 -5.36
CA PHE A 473 -8.65 -18.30 -6.08
C PHE A 473 -7.45 -17.89 -6.94
N TRP A 474 -6.21 -18.11 -6.50
CA TRP A 474 -5.01 -17.72 -7.25
C TRP A 474 -4.42 -18.86 -8.09
N GLN A 475 -5.09 -20.01 -8.19
CA GLN A 475 -4.60 -21.15 -8.94
C GLN A 475 -4.30 -20.78 -10.41
N GLY A 476 -3.11 -21.15 -10.87
CA GLY A 476 -2.64 -20.87 -12.23
C GLY A 476 -1.94 -19.51 -12.41
N TYR A 477 -1.84 -18.70 -11.35
CA TYR A 477 -1.14 -17.42 -11.38
C TYR A 477 0.05 -17.40 -10.42
N ASN A 478 1.08 -16.63 -10.78
CA ASN A 478 2.14 -16.27 -9.85
C ASN A 478 1.71 -15.04 -9.07
N ILE A 479 1.74 -15.13 -7.75
CA ILE A 479 1.45 -14.04 -6.83
C ILE A 479 2.50 -14.01 -5.73
N MET A 480 2.59 -12.91 -4.99
CA MET A 480 3.32 -12.93 -3.73
C MET A 480 2.47 -13.67 -2.69
N GLU A 481 3.06 -14.64 -1.99
CA GLU A 481 2.32 -15.44 -0.99
C GLU A 481 1.68 -14.55 0.10
N PRO A 482 0.44 -14.84 0.53
CA PRO A 482 -0.17 -14.15 1.67
C PRO A 482 0.67 -14.35 2.92
N ASN A 483 0.73 -13.34 3.79
CA ASN A 483 1.30 -13.51 5.12
C ASN A 483 0.29 -14.16 6.08
N GLN A 484 0.71 -14.44 7.32
CA GLN A 484 -0.14 -15.10 8.31
C GLN A 484 -1.44 -14.34 8.56
N ALA A 485 -1.40 -13.01 8.63
CA ALA A 485 -2.59 -12.19 8.89
C ALA A 485 -3.68 -12.35 7.82
N ILE A 486 -3.27 -12.50 6.55
CA ILE A 486 -4.20 -12.74 5.43
C ILE A 486 -4.65 -14.20 5.41
N ARG A 487 -3.75 -15.17 5.60
CA ARG A 487 -4.09 -16.61 5.61
C ARG A 487 -5.09 -16.96 6.71
N GLU A 488 -4.98 -16.31 7.87
CA GLU A 488 -5.86 -16.52 9.02
C GLU A 488 -7.10 -15.61 9.01
N PHE A 489 -7.21 -14.70 8.03
CA PHE A 489 -8.36 -13.82 7.91
C PHE A 489 -9.62 -14.63 7.64
N SER A 490 -10.61 -14.45 8.51
CA SER A 490 -11.96 -15.00 8.35
C SER A 490 -12.98 -14.07 8.97
N VAL A 491 -14.12 -13.91 8.29
CA VAL A 491 -15.28 -13.19 8.79
C VAL A 491 -16.31 -14.22 9.22
N SER A 492 -16.72 -14.19 10.49
CA SER A 492 -17.81 -15.04 10.97
C SER A 492 -19.11 -14.68 10.25
N GLU A 493 -19.72 -15.66 9.57
CA GLU A 493 -21.08 -15.51 9.04
C GLU A 493 -22.09 -15.42 10.20
N GLU A 494 -23.03 -14.48 10.10
CA GLU A 494 -24.21 -14.39 10.96
C GLU A 494 -25.48 -14.80 10.20
#